data_AF-A0A318JCD5-F1
#
_entry.id   AF-A0A318JCD5-F1
#
_cell.length_a   1.000
_cell.length_b   1.000
_cell.length_c   1.000
_cell.angle_alpha   90.00
_cell.angle_beta   90.00
_cell.angle_gamma   90.00
#
_symmetry.space_group_name_H-M   'P 1'
#
loop_
_entity.id
_entity.type
_entity.pdbx_description
1 polymer ?
#
loop_
_entity_poly.entity_id
_entity_poly.type
_entity_poly.pdbx_seq_one_letter_code
_entity_poly.pdbx_strand_id
1 'polypeptide(L)'
;MLKPLPAPLPSPLRSSIPALAAALCMLVLSLAACTTADYTSYEYRNGNKVIDGEGGSKRLVDGVEIWDAGDPPHRYRIMGMLRVSDYDQPYVNLSLLHAIAQQVRRNGGSAAILLSGNGGMRRAGDSLTWHERLGLLQEDGYRTQLALLVQYLPEPAEKPAAKPLKTLR
;
A
#
# COMPACT_ATOMS: atom_id res chain seq x y z
N MET A 1 -52.52 -65.45 21.74
CA MET A 1 -51.08 -65.11 21.67
C MET A 1 -50.95 -63.82 20.87
N LEU A 2 -50.87 -62.66 21.52
CA LEU A 2 -50.68 -61.36 20.84
C LEU A 2 -49.19 -61.00 20.81
N LYS A 3 -48.69 -60.67 19.62
CA LYS A 3 -47.30 -60.26 19.35
C LYS A 3 -47.10 -58.79 19.75
N PRO A 4 -46.03 -58.41 20.47
CA PRO A 4 -45.86 -57.02 20.90
C PRO A 4 -45.40 -56.11 19.74
N LEU A 5 -45.88 -54.86 19.75
CA LEU A 5 -45.49 -53.80 18.80
C LEU A 5 -44.04 -53.33 19.06
N PRO A 6 -43.26 -52.96 18.03
CA PRO A 6 -41.92 -52.42 18.21
C PRO A 6 -41.93 -50.96 18.69
N ALA A 7 -40.93 -50.61 19.51
CA ALA A 7 -40.74 -49.29 20.09
C ALA A 7 -40.41 -48.20 19.04
N PRO A 8 -40.70 -46.91 19.32
CA PRO A 8 -40.37 -45.81 18.42
C PRO A 8 -38.88 -45.49 18.42
N LEU A 9 -38.32 -45.22 17.23
CA LEU A 9 -36.94 -44.75 17.05
C LEU A 9 -36.77 -43.29 17.54
N PRO A 10 -35.60 -42.92 18.10
CA PRO A 10 -35.31 -41.55 18.47
C PRO A 10 -34.95 -40.70 17.24
N SER A 11 -35.50 -39.49 17.17
CA SER A 11 -35.12 -38.48 16.19
C SER A 11 -34.06 -37.53 16.79
N PRO A 12 -32.85 -37.41 16.21
CA PRO A 12 -31.88 -36.41 16.62
C PRO A 12 -31.78 -35.32 15.55
N LEU A 13 -32.63 -34.29 15.59
CA LEU A 13 -32.46 -33.12 14.73
C LEU A 13 -33.07 -31.87 15.37
N ARG A 14 -32.39 -31.31 16.37
CA ARG A 14 -32.77 -29.99 16.90
C ARG A 14 -31.61 -29.28 17.62
N SER A 15 -30.53 -28.93 16.91
CA SER A 15 -29.54 -28.00 17.49
C SER A 15 -28.62 -27.24 16.52
N SER A 16 -28.74 -27.36 15.20
CA SER A 16 -27.67 -26.82 14.31
C SER A 16 -27.98 -25.47 13.65
N ILE A 17 -29.20 -24.95 13.79
CA ILE A 17 -29.66 -23.77 13.03
C ILE A 17 -29.01 -22.44 13.50
N PRO A 18 -28.81 -22.14 14.79
CA PRO A 18 -28.26 -20.83 15.19
C PRO A 18 -26.74 -20.71 14.93
N ALA A 19 -26.00 -21.83 14.95
CA ALA A 19 -24.56 -21.85 14.72
C ALA A 19 -24.20 -21.55 13.26
N LEU A 20 -25.00 -22.05 12.31
CA LEU A 20 -24.79 -21.81 10.89
C LEU A 20 -25.07 -20.35 10.51
N ALA A 21 -26.10 -19.73 11.12
CA ALA A 21 -26.45 -18.34 10.89
C ALA A 21 -25.39 -17.37 11.45
N ALA A 22 -24.82 -17.67 12.62
CA ALA A 22 -23.74 -16.87 13.21
C ALA A 22 -22.44 -16.95 12.38
N ALA A 23 -22.09 -18.13 11.87
CA ALA A 23 -20.95 -18.31 10.98
C ALA A 23 -21.12 -17.56 9.65
N LEU A 24 -22.34 -17.54 9.10
CA LEU A 24 -22.65 -16.83 7.87
C LEU A 24 -22.56 -15.30 8.06
N CYS A 25 -23.05 -14.75 9.17
CA CYS A 25 -22.88 -13.33 9.48
C CYS A 25 -21.41 -12.93 9.63
N MET A 26 -20.58 -13.73 10.33
CA MET A 26 -19.14 -13.46 10.43
C MET A 26 -18.44 -13.50 9.07
N LEU A 27 -18.86 -14.38 8.16
CA LEU A 27 -18.32 -14.43 6.80
C LEU A 27 -18.71 -13.17 6.00
N VAL A 28 -19.96 -12.74 6.07
CA VAL A 28 -20.44 -11.55 5.31
C VAL A 28 -19.80 -10.25 5.80
N LEU A 29 -19.54 -10.10 7.10
CA LEU A 29 -18.81 -8.94 7.62
C LEU A 29 -17.34 -8.87 7.14
N SER A 30 -16.74 -9.98 6.70
CA SER A 30 -15.38 -9.98 6.16
C SER A 30 -15.28 -9.53 4.70
N LEU A 31 -16.40 -9.32 4.00
CA LEU A 31 -16.41 -8.91 2.58
C LEU A 31 -16.64 -7.40 2.36
N ALA A 32 -16.87 -6.62 3.42
CA ALA A 32 -17.20 -5.20 3.29
C ALA A 32 -15.96 -4.29 3.41
N ALA A 33 -15.08 -4.31 2.39
CA ALA A 33 -14.19 -3.21 1.99
C ALA A 33 -13.28 -3.69 0.84
N CYS A 34 -13.81 -3.73 -0.39
CA CYS A 34 -12.98 -3.98 -1.57
C CYS A 34 -12.26 -2.69 -1.98
N THR A 35 -11.25 -2.29 -1.23
CA THR A 35 -10.25 -1.34 -1.76
C THR A 35 -9.37 -2.12 -2.74
N THR A 36 -9.53 -1.84 -4.03
CA THR A 36 -8.69 -2.46 -5.06
C THR A 36 -7.36 -1.74 -5.10
N ALA A 37 -6.27 -2.49 -4.95
CA ALA A 37 -4.91 -1.95 -4.99
C ALA A 37 -4.05 -2.79 -5.93
N ASP A 38 -3.69 -2.20 -7.07
CA ASP A 38 -2.82 -2.82 -8.06
C ASP A 38 -1.39 -2.35 -7.90
N TYR A 39 -0.44 -3.27 -8.10
CA TYR A 39 0.99 -2.99 -8.10
C TYR A 39 1.57 -3.25 -9.50
N THR A 40 2.36 -2.29 -9.99
CA THR A 40 3.11 -2.43 -11.24
C THR A 40 4.58 -2.17 -10.97
N SER A 41 5.44 -3.15 -11.25
CA SER A 41 6.89 -3.01 -11.07
C SER A 41 7.45 -1.90 -11.97
N TYR A 42 8.40 -1.13 -11.45
CA TYR A 42 9.09 -0.09 -12.19
C TYR A 42 10.31 -0.67 -12.89
N GLU A 43 10.38 -0.50 -14.21
CA GLU A 43 11.52 -0.95 -15.01
C GLU A 43 12.47 0.23 -15.32
N TYR A 44 13.73 0.08 -14.95
CA TYR A 44 14.77 1.05 -15.27
C TYR A 44 15.37 0.75 -16.63
N ARG A 45 15.46 1.75 -17.50
CA ARG A 45 16.19 1.64 -18.78
C ARG A 45 17.64 1.16 -18.59
N ASN A 46 18.29 1.52 -17.48
CA ASN A 46 19.70 1.20 -17.19
C ASN A 46 19.88 0.37 -15.90
N GLY A 47 18.93 -0.52 -15.57
CA GLY A 47 19.07 -1.50 -14.49
C GLY A 47 18.73 -1.01 -13.07
N ASN A 48 19.26 0.13 -12.61
CA ASN A 48 18.92 0.67 -11.29
C ASN A 48 19.17 2.19 -11.21
N LYS A 49 18.17 2.98 -10.78
CA LYS A 49 18.33 4.41 -10.48
C LYS A 49 18.20 4.60 -8.96
N VAL A 50 19.27 5.09 -8.35
CA VAL A 50 19.22 5.56 -6.97
C VAL A 50 18.86 7.03 -6.96
N ILE A 51 17.97 7.42 -6.06
CA ILE A 51 17.53 8.79 -5.86
C ILE A 51 17.91 9.20 -4.44
N ASP A 52 18.54 10.36 -4.31
CA ASP A 52 18.75 11.05 -3.03
C ASP A 52 17.56 11.98 -2.82
N GLY A 53 16.66 11.64 -1.89
CA GLY A 53 15.50 12.47 -1.62
C GLY A 53 15.82 13.65 -0.70
N GLU A 54 14.99 14.69 -0.77
CA GLU A 54 15.25 15.99 -0.16
C GLU A 54 14.45 16.22 1.12
N GLY A 55 13.47 15.35 1.39
CA GLY A 55 12.56 15.52 2.51
C GLY A 55 11.26 16.21 2.12
N GLY A 56 10.44 16.48 3.13
CA GLY A 56 9.08 16.99 2.94
C GLY A 56 8.16 16.60 4.09
N SER A 57 6.87 16.47 3.78
CA SER A 57 5.84 16.04 4.74
C SER A 57 5.46 14.58 4.52
N LYS A 58 5.34 13.85 5.65
CA LYS A 58 4.89 12.46 5.67
C LYS A 58 3.82 12.23 6.73
N ARG A 59 3.07 11.15 6.54
CA ARG A 59 2.27 10.49 7.58
C ARG A 59 2.85 9.11 7.84
N LEU A 60 2.83 8.67 9.10
CA LEU A 60 3.15 7.29 9.46
C LEU A 60 1.84 6.51 9.58
N VAL A 61 1.66 5.49 8.74
CA VAL A 61 0.47 4.64 8.72
C VAL A 61 0.93 3.20 8.71
N ASP A 62 0.48 2.39 9.66
CA ASP A 62 0.87 0.98 9.77
C ASP A 62 2.40 0.73 9.81
N GLY A 63 3.17 1.70 10.32
CA GLY A 63 4.63 1.67 10.36
C GLY A 63 5.30 1.96 9.00
N VAL A 64 4.52 2.36 7.99
CA VAL A 64 4.99 2.78 6.67
C VAL A 64 4.94 4.30 6.57
N GLU A 65 6.00 4.89 6.02
CA GLU A 65 6.04 6.31 5.72
C GLU A 65 5.32 6.59 4.41
N ILE A 66 4.28 7.42 4.47
CA ILE A 66 3.54 7.87 3.29
C ILE A 66 3.80 9.37 3.12
N TRP A 67 4.54 9.71 2.07
CA TRP A 67 4.95 11.07 1.73
C TRP A 67 3.89 11.72 0.84
N ASP A 68 3.31 12.81 1.31
CA ASP A 68 2.25 13.55 0.59
C ASP A 68 2.72 14.90 0.05
N ALA A 69 3.85 15.40 0.54
CA ALA A 69 4.58 16.52 -0.02
C ALA A 69 6.08 16.21 -0.04
N GLY A 70 6.71 16.14 -1.20
CA GLY A 70 8.15 15.85 -1.32
C GLY A 70 8.45 14.34 -1.36
N ASP A 71 9.60 13.96 -0.80
CA ASP A 71 10.10 12.58 -0.84
C ASP A 71 10.96 12.27 0.40
N PRO A 72 11.25 10.98 0.69
CA PRO A 72 12.03 10.60 1.86
C PRO A 72 13.43 11.21 1.87
N PRO A 73 13.93 11.77 2.99
CA PRO A 73 15.30 12.30 3.11
C PRO A 73 16.31 11.16 3.28
N HIS A 74 16.23 10.16 2.40
CA HIS A 74 17.05 8.96 2.36
C HIS A 74 17.40 8.64 0.91
N ARG A 75 18.43 7.82 0.74
CA ARG A 75 18.65 7.16 -0.54
C ARG A 75 17.60 6.10 -0.75
N TYR A 76 16.97 6.11 -1.91
CA TYR A 76 15.97 5.11 -2.24
C TYR A 76 15.99 4.72 -3.71
N ARG A 77 15.33 3.60 -4.00
CA ARG A 77 14.94 3.20 -5.34
C ARG A 77 13.43 3.06 -5.41
N ILE A 78 12.85 3.42 -6.56
CA ILE A 78 11.45 3.14 -6.86
C ILE A 78 11.35 1.65 -7.23
N MET A 79 10.47 0.90 -6.58
CA MET A 79 10.22 -0.49 -6.96
C MET A 79 9.04 -0.62 -7.92
N GLY A 80 8.06 0.26 -7.79
CA GLY A 80 6.86 0.18 -8.59
C GLY A 80 5.88 1.31 -8.29
N MET A 81 4.76 1.25 -8.98
CA MET A 81 3.63 2.13 -8.81
C MET A 81 2.47 1.34 -8.20
N LEU A 82 1.86 1.93 -7.20
CA LEU A 82 0.60 1.49 -6.61
C LEU A 82 -0.53 2.33 -7.20
N ARG A 83 -1.59 1.64 -7.61
CA ARG A 83 -2.86 2.22 -8.02
C ARG A 83 -3.92 1.76 -7.04
N VAL A 84 -4.43 2.67 -6.22
CA VAL A 84 -5.45 2.34 -5.22
C VAL A 84 -6.72 3.11 -5.53
N SER A 85 -7.81 2.37 -5.66
CA SER A 85 -9.13 2.91 -5.97
C SER A 85 -10.06 2.66 -4.79
N ASP A 86 -10.77 3.70 -4.37
CA ASP A 86 -11.84 3.59 -3.37
C ASP A 86 -13.16 4.01 -4.02
N TYR A 87 -14.22 3.26 -3.74
CA TYR A 87 -15.57 3.59 -4.18
C TYR A 87 -16.12 4.67 -3.24
N ASP A 88 -16.76 5.69 -3.80
CA ASP A 88 -17.63 6.61 -3.04
C ASP A 88 -16.96 7.71 -2.20
N GLN A 89 -15.63 7.94 -2.25
CA GLN A 89 -15.01 9.01 -1.44
C GLN A 89 -14.18 10.05 -2.22
N PRO A 90 -14.50 11.37 -2.10
CA PRO A 90 -13.83 12.43 -2.85
C PRO A 90 -12.41 12.78 -2.35
N TYR A 91 -11.96 12.24 -1.22
CA TYR A 91 -10.69 12.59 -0.56
C TYR A 91 -9.85 11.36 -0.22
N VAL A 92 -8.53 11.54 -0.15
CA VAL A 92 -7.61 10.55 0.45
C VAL A 92 -8.02 10.37 1.91
N ASN A 93 -8.62 9.23 2.21
CA ASN A 93 -9.10 8.86 3.53
C ASN A 93 -8.11 7.89 4.20
N LEU A 94 -8.38 7.57 5.46
CA LEU A 94 -7.51 6.69 6.24
C LEU A 94 -7.51 5.24 5.71
N SER A 95 -8.62 4.75 5.12
CA SER A 95 -8.70 3.40 4.53
C SER A 95 -7.78 3.26 3.32
N LEU A 96 -7.76 4.26 2.43
CA LEU A 96 -6.86 4.28 1.27
C LEU A 96 -5.39 4.30 1.71
N LEU A 97 -5.06 5.08 2.74
CA LEU A 97 -3.71 5.11 3.30
C LEU A 97 -3.31 3.76 3.93
N HIS A 98 -4.23 3.08 4.62
CA HIS A 98 -3.98 1.72 5.12
C HIS A 98 -3.76 0.73 3.97
N ALA A 99 -4.55 0.81 2.90
CA ALA A 99 -4.39 -0.05 1.73
C ALA A 99 -3.01 0.16 1.06
N ILE A 100 -2.58 1.42 0.92
CA ILE A 100 -1.23 1.76 0.45
C ILE A 100 -0.18 1.14 1.38
N ALA A 101 -0.26 1.38 2.69
CA ALA A 101 0.71 0.87 3.64
C ALA A 101 0.78 -0.66 3.67
N GLN A 102 -0.36 -1.35 3.54
CA GLN A 102 -0.41 -2.80 3.38
C GLN A 102 0.31 -3.24 2.11
N GLN A 103 0.08 -2.59 0.98
CA GLN A 103 0.76 -2.93 -0.27
C GLN A 103 2.27 -2.66 -0.22
N VAL A 104 2.71 -1.57 0.41
CA VAL A 104 4.13 -1.29 0.62
C VAL A 104 4.78 -2.45 1.38
N ARG A 105 4.19 -2.87 2.51
CA ARG A 105 4.71 -3.99 3.30
C ARG A 105 4.70 -5.31 2.53
N ARG A 106 3.60 -5.63 1.84
CA ARG A 106 3.44 -6.87 1.06
C ARG A 106 4.50 -7.00 -0.04
N ASN A 107 4.92 -5.88 -0.63
CA ASN A 107 5.89 -5.85 -1.73
C ASN A 107 7.33 -5.53 -1.27
N GLY A 108 7.60 -5.55 0.04
CA GLY A 108 8.96 -5.33 0.58
C GLY A 108 9.50 -3.90 0.45
N GLY A 109 8.59 -2.94 0.28
CA GLY A 109 8.91 -1.51 0.27
C GLY A 109 9.12 -0.94 1.67
N SER A 110 9.78 0.21 1.72
CA SER A 110 10.02 0.97 2.96
C SER A 110 9.04 2.13 3.12
N ALA A 111 8.60 2.74 2.01
CA ALA A 111 7.73 3.89 2.02
C ALA A 111 6.90 4.00 0.74
N ALA A 112 5.90 4.89 0.76
CA ALA A 112 5.14 5.32 -0.41
C ALA A 112 5.25 6.83 -0.62
N ILE A 113 5.30 7.26 -1.87
CA ILE A 113 5.23 8.69 -2.27
C ILE A 113 3.95 8.89 -3.05
N LEU A 114 3.03 9.69 -2.52
CA LEU A 114 1.75 9.97 -3.18
C LEU A 114 1.99 10.86 -4.40
N LEU A 115 1.45 10.43 -5.54
CA LEU A 115 1.40 11.22 -6.75
C LEU A 115 0.08 12.01 -6.72
N SER A 116 0.16 13.26 -6.25
CA SER A 116 -0.94 14.23 -6.29
C SER A 116 -0.46 15.49 -6.98
N GLY A 117 -1.35 16.16 -7.73
CA GLY A 117 -1.05 17.35 -8.53
C GLY A 117 -0.43 18.52 -7.76
N ASN A 118 -0.43 18.48 -6.42
CA ASN A 118 0.13 19.52 -5.56
C ASN A 118 1.29 19.06 -4.65
N GLY A 119 1.76 17.81 -4.71
CA GLY A 119 2.66 17.30 -3.65
C GLY A 119 3.58 16.11 -3.94
N GLY A 120 3.44 15.40 -5.06
CA GLY A 120 4.39 14.32 -5.39
C GLY A 120 5.67 14.84 -6.05
N MET A 121 6.86 14.43 -5.55
CA MET A 121 8.15 14.42 -6.26
C MET A 121 8.42 15.63 -7.19
N ARG A 122 8.78 16.80 -6.64
CA ARG A 122 8.96 18.05 -7.42
C ARG A 122 9.99 17.97 -8.56
N ARG A 123 11.00 17.10 -8.50
CA ARG A 123 12.02 16.97 -9.58
C ARG A 123 11.82 15.81 -10.54
N ALA A 124 11.22 14.70 -10.10
CA ALA A 124 10.90 13.62 -11.04
C ALA A 124 9.58 13.91 -11.77
N GLY A 125 8.64 14.67 -11.18
CA GLY A 125 7.44 15.09 -11.88
C GLY A 125 7.71 15.95 -13.11
N ASP A 126 8.73 16.81 -13.06
CA ASP A 126 9.13 17.67 -14.19
C ASP A 126 9.84 16.91 -15.31
N SER A 127 10.53 15.81 -14.98
CA SER A 127 11.28 14.99 -15.96
C SER A 127 10.52 13.73 -16.40
N LEU A 128 9.32 13.56 -15.86
CA LEU A 128 8.42 12.48 -16.17
C LEU A 128 7.10 13.08 -16.63
N THR A 129 6.91 13.20 -17.94
CA THR A 129 5.68 13.66 -18.63
C THR A 129 4.42 12.81 -18.31
N TRP A 130 4.44 11.99 -17.26
CA TRP A 130 3.34 11.15 -16.82
C TRP A 130 2.12 11.92 -16.32
N HIS A 131 2.23 13.23 -16.03
CA HIS A 131 1.13 14.05 -15.54
C HIS A 131 0.02 14.20 -16.59
N GLU A 132 0.36 14.09 -17.88
CA GLU A 132 -0.59 14.13 -19.00
C GLU A 132 -1.07 12.74 -19.42
N ARG A 133 -0.31 11.67 -19.09
CA ARG A 133 -0.61 10.29 -19.50
C ARG A 133 -1.40 9.52 -18.43
N LEU A 134 -1.23 9.89 -17.18
CA LEU A 134 -2.15 9.55 -16.09
C LEU A 134 -3.22 10.63 -16.08
N GLY A 135 -4.11 10.59 -17.08
CA GLY A 135 -5.38 11.28 -16.96
C GLY A 135 -5.91 11.04 -15.55
N LEU A 136 -6.50 12.06 -14.93
CA LEU A 136 -7.34 11.84 -13.78
C LEU A 136 -8.39 10.82 -14.23
N LEU A 137 -8.11 9.53 -14.06
CA LEU A 137 -8.98 8.43 -14.42
C LEU A 137 -10.06 8.42 -13.35
N GLN A 138 -10.94 9.41 -13.48
CA GLN A 138 -12.30 9.35 -13.01
C GLN A 138 -13.05 8.51 -14.04
N GLU A 139 -12.70 7.22 -14.13
CA GLU A 139 -13.60 6.23 -14.68
C GLU A 139 -14.69 6.03 -13.61
N ASP A 140 -15.91 6.41 -13.94
CA ASP A 140 -17.11 5.95 -13.25
C ASP A 140 -17.22 6.24 -11.74
N GLY A 141 -16.84 7.46 -11.31
CA GLY A 141 -17.03 7.91 -9.92
C GLY A 141 -15.99 7.39 -8.92
N TYR A 142 -15.01 6.61 -9.37
CA TYR A 142 -13.86 6.21 -8.55
C TYR A 142 -12.76 7.28 -8.62
N ARG A 143 -12.24 7.71 -7.46
CA ARG A 143 -10.94 8.41 -7.43
C ARG A 143 -9.84 7.39 -7.27
N THR A 144 -8.99 7.30 -8.29
CA THR A 144 -7.77 6.49 -8.25
C THR A 144 -6.62 7.32 -7.68
N GLN A 145 -6.06 6.89 -6.54
CA GLN A 145 -4.83 7.47 -5.99
C GLN A 145 -3.63 6.65 -6.46
N LEU A 146 -2.66 7.35 -7.03
CA LEU A 146 -1.39 6.75 -7.42
C LEU A 146 -0.33 7.03 -6.36
N ALA A 147 0.53 6.05 -6.12
CA ALA A 147 1.68 6.21 -5.24
C ALA A 147 2.89 5.46 -5.81
N LEU A 148 4.10 5.98 -5.60
CA LEU A 148 5.32 5.24 -5.86
C LEU A 148 5.67 4.43 -4.61
N LEU A 149 5.87 3.14 -4.78
CA LEU A 149 6.47 2.30 -3.75
C LEU A 149 7.98 2.45 -3.86
N VAL A 150 8.62 2.80 -2.74
CA VAL A 150 10.08 2.96 -2.68
C VAL A 150 10.70 2.07 -1.63
N GLN A 151 11.95 1.70 -1.87
CA GLN A 151 12.79 0.96 -0.92
C GLN A 151 14.00 1.81 -0.55
N TYR A 152 14.23 1.96 0.74
CA TYR A 152 15.41 2.66 1.25
C TYR A 152 16.66 1.84 1.02
N LEU A 153 17.73 2.56 0.70
CA LEU A 153 19.06 2.04 0.51
C LEU A 153 19.94 2.53 1.65
N PRO A 154 20.93 1.74 2.06
CA PRO A 154 21.87 2.17 3.09
C PRO A 154 22.57 3.46 2.64
N GLU A 155 22.77 4.37 3.58
CA GLU A 155 23.61 5.53 3.35
C GLU A 155 25.04 5.06 3.02
N PRO A 156 25.71 5.68 2.02
CA PRO A 156 27.09 5.37 1.75
C PRO A 156 27.89 5.76 2.99
N ALA A 157 28.63 4.80 3.56
CA ALA A 157 29.50 5.05 4.69
C ALA A 157 30.37 6.28 4.39
N GLU A 158 30.24 7.32 5.23
CA GLU A 158 31.01 8.55 5.09
C GLU A 158 32.48 8.18 4.97
N LYS A 159 33.07 8.44 3.79
CA LYS A 159 34.48 8.16 3.54
C LYS A 159 35.26 8.96 4.59
N PRO A 160 36.06 8.32 5.47
CA PRO A 160 36.70 9.01 6.57
C PRO A 160 37.49 10.19 6.01
N ALA A 161 37.17 11.38 6.51
CA ALA A 161 37.78 12.64 6.09
C ALA A 161 39.30 12.46 6.01
N ALA A 162 39.85 12.69 4.82
CA ALA A 162 41.28 12.60 4.60
C ALA A 162 41.97 13.49 5.65
N LYS A 163 42.80 12.88 6.51
CA LYS A 163 43.56 13.59 7.54
C LYS A 163 44.26 14.79 6.88
N PRO A 164 44.15 16.01 7.44
CA PRO A 164 44.83 17.16 6.87
C PRO A 164 46.34 16.85 6.84
N LEU A 165 46.91 16.91 5.65
CA LEU A 165 48.34 16.77 5.43
C LEU A 165 49.02 17.88 6.23
N LYS A 166 49.70 17.53 7.32
CA LYS A 166 50.53 18.49 8.06
C LYS A 166 51.65 18.94 7.13
N THR A 167 51.52 20.16 6.60
CA THR A 167 52.61 20.85 5.90
C THR A 167 53.71 21.16 6.93
N LEU A 168 54.73 20.31 6.99
CA LEU A 168 55.97 20.62 7.70
C LEU A 168 56.70 21.70 6.91
N ARG A 169 56.79 22.91 7.49
CA ARG A 169 57.75 23.95 7.12
C ARG A 169 59.02 23.76 7.92
#